data_AF-A0A218V231-F1
#
_entry.id   AF-A0A218V231-F1
#
_cell.length_a   1.000
_cell.length_b   1.000
_cell.length_c   1.000
_cell.angle_alpha   90.00
_cell.angle_beta   90.00
_cell.angle_gamma   90.00
#
_symmetry.space_group_name_H-M   'P 1'
#
loop_
_entity.id
_entity.type
_entity.pdbx_description
1 polymer ?
#
loop_
_entity_poly.entity_id
_entity_poly.type
_entity_poly.pdbx_seq_one_letter_code
_entity_poly.pdbx_strand_id
1 'polypeptide(L)'
;MFHAFFRSTLPVLPLLLVLSPVKASSCAMGNKTTEIRVKYENILSHDINELVNMSAENRDRCCTNKRRENIKVFFCNDTEEIESLQSMACNMLRFFNKQKISKAFRQKAAFVSCGTLQVLQCKCERPKKEKVCPHVFRIEDTETSEQSKKKCNQEVCELKENISSLRSCWNKFEKLISR
;
A
#
# COMPACT_ATOMS: atom_id res chain seq x y z
N MET A 1 44.00 56.15 33.89
CA MET A 1 44.18 55.20 32.78
C MET A 1 43.03 54.21 32.84
N PHE A 2 42.36 53.98 31.73
CA PHE A 2 40.96 53.53 31.66
C PHE A 2 40.72 52.08 32.13
N HIS A 3 39.61 51.91 32.85
CA HIS A 3 38.85 50.67 33.07
C HIS A 3 38.41 50.04 31.74
N ALA A 4 38.43 48.70 31.64
CA ALA A 4 37.28 47.87 31.27
C ALA A 4 37.71 46.49 30.74
N PHE A 5 37.39 45.45 31.51
CA PHE A 5 37.26 44.09 31.01
C PHE A 5 36.05 44.02 30.08
N PHE A 6 36.26 43.80 28.77
CA PHE A 6 35.19 43.40 27.88
C PHE A 6 35.06 41.86 27.90
N ARG A 7 34.17 41.36 28.77
CA ARG A 7 33.55 40.04 28.62
C ARG A 7 32.60 40.13 27.41
N SER A 8 32.90 39.39 26.34
CA SER A 8 31.98 39.25 25.21
C SER A 8 31.62 37.78 24.98
N THR A 9 30.34 37.55 25.20
CA THR A 9 29.42 36.62 24.51
C THR A 9 29.69 35.11 24.57
N LEU A 10 28.90 34.46 25.44
CA LEU A 10 28.49 33.06 25.30
C LEU A 10 28.14 32.77 23.83
N PRO A 11 28.72 31.75 23.17
CA PRO A 11 28.14 31.24 21.94
C PRO A 11 26.88 30.48 22.32
N VAL A 12 25.74 31.19 22.33
CA VAL A 12 24.43 30.55 22.38
C VAL A 12 24.30 29.77 21.09
N LEU A 13 24.41 28.44 21.21
CA LEU A 13 24.19 27.49 20.15
C LEU A 13 22.81 27.80 19.52
N PRO A 14 22.69 28.07 18.22
CA PRO A 14 21.39 28.19 17.60
C PRO A 14 20.72 26.82 17.72
N LEU A 15 19.66 26.73 18.51
CA LEU A 15 18.72 25.61 18.46
C LEU A 15 18.16 25.57 17.04
N LEU A 16 18.80 24.78 16.18
CA LEU A 16 18.23 24.36 14.92
C LEU A 16 17.00 23.53 15.27
N LEU A 17 15.84 24.18 15.35
CA LEU A 17 14.55 23.53 15.20
C LEU A 17 14.51 22.98 13.78
N VAL A 18 15.11 21.80 13.61
CA VAL A 18 14.85 20.91 12.48
C VAL A 18 13.39 20.50 12.64
N LEU A 19 12.49 21.32 12.10
CA LEU A 19 11.17 20.85 11.74
C LEU A 19 11.43 19.72 10.74
N SER A 20 11.45 18.48 11.24
CA SER A 20 11.37 17.30 10.39
C SER A 20 10.25 17.59 9.41
N PRO A 21 10.47 17.51 8.08
CA PRO A 21 9.38 17.67 7.15
C PRO A 21 8.32 16.67 7.59
N VAL A 22 7.21 17.19 8.12
CA VAL A 22 6.00 16.41 8.29
C VAL A 22 5.80 15.84 6.91
N LYS A 23 5.97 14.53 6.75
CA LYS A 23 5.75 13.86 5.48
C LYS A 23 4.29 14.17 5.16
N ALA A 24 4.07 15.20 4.36
CA ALA A 24 2.74 15.51 3.89
C ALA A 24 2.33 14.26 3.14
N SER A 25 1.32 13.55 3.65
CA SER A 25 0.79 12.39 2.96
C SER A 25 0.53 12.82 1.51
N SER A 26 0.97 12.02 0.55
CA SER A 26 0.80 12.36 -0.87
C SER A 26 -0.68 12.29 -1.34
N CYS A 27 -1.59 12.17 -0.39
CA CYS A 27 -3.03 12.00 -0.55
C CYS A 27 -3.71 13.36 -0.43
N ALA A 28 -4.41 13.78 -1.48
CA ALA A 28 -5.19 15.02 -1.47
C ALA A 28 -6.62 14.76 -0.95
N MET A 29 -6.72 14.20 0.26
CA MET A 29 -7.98 13.63 0.77
C MET A 29 -9.08 14.66 1.07
N GLY A 30 -8.72 15.89 1.48
CA GLY A 30 -9.68 16.93 1.89
C GLY A 30 -10.77 16.44 2.87
N ASN A 31 -11.88 17.17 2.98
CA ASN A 31 -13.07 16.76 3.74
C ASN A 31 -14.02 15.88 2.91
N LYS A 32 -13.49 14.95 2.09
CA LYS A 32 -14.27 14.18 1.10
C LYS A 32 -14.69 12.79 1.58
N THR A 33 -14.78 12.57 2.89
CA THR A 33 -15.04 11.25 3.50
C THR A 33 -16.27 10.54 2.93
N THR A 34 -17.37 11.26 2.70
CA THR A 34 -18.58 10.72 2.07
C THR A 34 -18.35 10.23 0.64
N GLU A 35 -17.61 10.98 -0.18
CA GLU A 35 -17.30 10.59 -1.57
C GLU A 35 -16.44 9.31 -1.60
N ILE A 36 -15.48 9.24 -0.69
CA ILE A 36 -14.61 8.08 -0.52
C ILE A 36 -15.41 6.85 -0.12
N ARG A 37 -16.32 6.99 0.85
CA ARG A 37 -17.21 5.92 1.28
C ARG A 37 -18.05 5.37 0.12
N VAL A 38 -18.72 6.26 -0.62
CA VAL A 38 -19.56 5.89 -1.77
C VAL A 38 -18.75 5.13 -2.83
N LYS A 39 -17.53 5.58 -3.14
CA LYS A 39 -16.66 4.90 -4.10
C LYS A 39 -16.14 3.56 -3.58
N TYR A 40 -15.87 3.46 -2.28
CA TYR A 40 -15.46 2.21 -1.65
C TYR A 40 -16.60 1.18 -1.69
N GLU A 41 -17.78 1.53 -1.20
CA GLU A 41 -18.94 0.62 -1.11
C GLU A 41 -19.39 0.13 -2.50
N ASN A 42 -19.49 1.03 -3.48
CA ASN A 42 -20.08 0.71 -4.79
C ASN A 42 -19.10 0.11 -5.79
N ILE A 43 -17.79 0.31 -5.60
CA ILE A 43 -16.79 -0.09 -6.60
C ILE A 43 -15.76 -1.00 -5.92
N LEU A 44 -14.96 -0.44 -5.02
CA LEU A 44 -13.73 -1.08 -4.58
C LEU A 44 -13.95 -2.28 -3.65
N SER A 45 -15.01 -2.28 -2.84
CA SER A 45 -15.32 -3.35 -1.90
C SER A 45 -15.57 -4.68 -2.61
N HIS A 46 -16.33 -4.67 -3.70
CA HIS A 46 -16.57 -5.86 -4.52
C HIS A 46 -15.26 -6.41 -5.09
N ASP A 47 -14.43 -5.55 -5.67
CA ASP A 47 -13.15 -5.97 -6.27
C ASP A 47 -12.15 -6.52 -5.25
N ILE A 48 -12.13 -5.97 -4.02
CA ILE A 48 -11.35 -6.49 -2.91
C ILE A 48 -11.83 -7.89 -2.51
N ASN A 49 -13.15 -8.09 -2.39
CA ASN A 49 -13.70 -9.40 -2.03
C ASN A 49 -13.41 -10.45 -3.09
N GLU A 50 -13.54 -10.10 -4.37
CA GLU A 50 -13.19 -11.00 -5.48
C GLU A 50 -11.69 -11.35 -5.47
N LEU A 51 -10.81 -10.36 -5.22
CA LEU A 51 -9.38 -10.60 -5.09
C LEU A 51 -9.05 -11.56 -3.94
N VAL A 52 -9.72 -11.41 -2.79
CA VAL A 52 -9.57 -12.30 -1.63
C VAL A 52 -10.02 -13.72 -1.99
N ASN A 53 -11.14 -13.87 -2.69
CA ASN A 53 -11.63 -15.18 -3.12
C ASN A 53 -10.65 -15.88 -4.10
N MET A 54 -10.16 -15.15 -5.11
CA MET A 54 -9.12 -15.66 -6.02
C MET A 54 -7.84 -16.08 -5.28
N SER A 55 -7.53 -15.38 -4.18
CA SER A 55 -6.38 -15.73 -3.33
C SER A 55 -6.60 -17.04 -2.57
N ALA A 56 -7.83 -17.34 -2.15
CA ALA A 56 -8.18 -18.56 -1.40
C ALA A 56 -8.13 -19.83 -2.28
N GLU A 57 -8.47 -19.73 -3.56
CA GLU A 57 -8.48 -20.89 -4.49
C GLU A 57 -7.09 -21.52 -4.70
N ASN A 58 -6.01 -20.78 -4.45
CA ASN A 58 -4.64 -21.28 -4.55
C ASN A 58 -4.29 -22.16 -3.33
N ARG A 59 -4.39 -23.49 -3.44
CA ARG A 59 -4.16 -24.49 -2.35
C ARG A 59 -3.14 -24.05 -1.27
N ASP A 60 -3.65 -23.85 -0.05
CA ASP A 60 -2.96 -23.34 1.15
C ASP A 60 -1.89 -24.24 1.78
N ARG A 61 -1.64 -25.43 1.23
CA ARG A 61 -0.63 -26.39 1.78
C ARG A 61 0.78 -25.79 1.89
N CYS A 62 1.00 -24.65 1.25
CA CYS A 62 2.26 -23.92 1.22
C CYS A 62 2.45 -22.88 2.33
N CYS A 63 1.35 -22.38 2.91
CA CYS A 63 1.39 -21.27 3.86
C CYS A 63 1.38 -21.75 5.32
N THR A 64 1.46 -23.06 5.55
CA THR A 64 1.52 -23.65 6.89
C THR A 64 2.93 -23.57 7.49
N ASN A 65 3.04 -22.79 8.57
CA ASN A 65 4.03 -22.87 9.66
C ASN A 65 5.51 -22.51 9.43
N LYS A 66 5.97 -22.03 8.26
CA LYS A 66 7.33 -21.48 8.21
C LYS A 66 7.36 -20.07 8.81
N ARG A 67 8.09 -19.96 9.94
CA ARG A 67 8.38 -18.77 10.76
C ARG A 67 7.97 -17.45 10.10
N ARG A 68 6.95 -16.82 10.69
CA ARG A 68 6.50 -15.43 10.48
C ARG A 68 7.61 -14.38 10.74
N GLU A 69 8.86 -14.78 10.92
CA GLU A 69 9.95 -13.90 11.38
C GLU A 69 10.37 -12.88 10.30
N ASN A 70 10.00 -13.05 9.02
CA ASN A 70 10.40 -12.13 7.94
C ASN A 70 9.34 -11.88 6.85
N ILE A 71 8.07 -12.26 7.05
CA ILE A 71 7.04 -11.91 6.08
C ILE A 71 6.79 -10.41 6.21
N LYS A 72 7.03 -9.64 5.14
CA LYS A 72 6.69 -8.22 5.07
C LYS A 72 5.17 -8.09 4.90
N VAL A 73 4.43 -8.39 5.97
CA VAL A 73 3.00 -8.11 6.07
C VAL A 73 2.85 -6.62 6.31
N PHE A 74 2.10 -5.94 5.45
CA PHE A 74 1.74 -4.56 5.69
C PHE A 74 0.71 -4.48 6.81
N PHE A 75 1.00 -3.68 7.82
CA PHE A 75 0.11 -3.43 8.94
C PHE A 75 -0.72 -2.16 8.69
N CYS A 76 -1.97 -2.18 9.13
CA CYS A 76 -2.84 -1.01 9.11
C CYS A 76 -2.68 -0.25 10.43
N ASN A 77 -2.03 0.91 10.39
CA ASN A 77 -1.94 1.79 11.55
C ASN A 77 -3.30 2.48 11.77
N ASP A 78 -3.89 2.29 12.95
CA ASP A 78 -5.23 2.80 13.31
C ASP A 78 -5.28 4.33 13.49
N THR A 79 -4.13 5.01 13.43
CA THR A 79 -4.07 6.48 13.43
C THR A 79 -3.71 7.06 12.06
N GLU A 80 -3.31 6.20 11.12
CA GLU A 80 -2.77 6.57 9.81
C GLU A 80 -3.28 5.60 8.74
N GLU A 81 -4.60 5.30 8.72
CA GLU A 81 -5.18 4.33 7.80
C GLU A 81 -4.97 4.71 6.35
N ILE A 82 -5.06 6.00 6.03
CA ILE A 82 -4.88 6.50 4.66
C ILE A 82 -3.46 6.23 4.16
N GLU A 83 -2.46 6.54 4.99
CA GLU A 83 -1.05 6.29 4.67
C GLU A 83 -0.77 4.78 4.59
N SER A 84 -1.39 4.01 5.48
CA SER A 84 -1.32 2.55 5.48
C SER A 84 -1.89 1.97 4.19
N LEU A 85 -3.09 2.38 3.77
CA LEU A 85 -3.75 1.95 2.54
C LEU A 85 -2.96 2.38 1.30
N GLN A 86 -2.43 3.61 1.28
CA GLN A 86 -1.55 4.07 0.22
C GLN A 86 -0.30 3.18 0.12
N SER A 87 0.39 2.95 1.23
CA SER A 87 1.61 2.13 1.30
C SER A 87 1.33 0.70 0.84
N MET A 88 0.24 0.08 1.32
CA MET A 88 -0.21 -1.24 0.90
C MET A 88 -0.42 -1.31 -0.61
N ALA A 89 -1.20 -0.38 -1.17
CA ALA A 89 -1.47 -0.34 -2.61
C ALA A 89 -0.18 -0.16 -3.42
N CYS A 90 0.69 0.77 -3.02
CA CYS A 90 1.97 1.01 -3.70
C CYS A 90 2.92 -0.20 -3.65
N ASN A 91 2.95 -0.91 -2.53
CA ASN A 91 3.81 -2.09 -2.40
C ASN A 91 3.25 -3.30 -3.15
N MET A 92 1.92 -3.49 -3.15
CA MET A 92 1.26 -4.51 -3.98
C MET A 92 1.61 -4.32 -5.45
N LEU A 93 1.50 -3.09 -5.96
CA LEU A 93 1.90 -2.76 -7.34
C LEU A 93 3.35 -3.14 -7.66
N ARG A 94 4.29 -2.94 -6.73
CA ARG A 94 5.70 -3.35 -6.90
C ARG A 94 5.90 -4.87 -6.88
N PHE A 95 5.02 -5.59 -6.20
CA PHE A 95 5.11 -7.03 -6.02
C PHE A 95 4.80 -7.80 -7.32
N PHE A 96 3.90 -7.25 -8.15
CA PHE A 96 3.32 -7.96 -9.30
C PHE A 96 4.26 -8.16 -10.49
N ASN A 97 5.33 -7.38 -10.60
CA ASN A 97 6.32 -7.54 -11.67
C ASN A 97 7.29 -8.71 -11.45
N LYS A 98 7.31 -9.28 -10.25
CA LYS A 98 8.34 -10.25 -9.85
C LYS A 98 7.85 -11.71 -9.79
N GLN A 99 6.54 -11.95 -9.90
CA GLN A 99 5.94 -13.22 -9.47
C GLN A 99 5.33 -14.08 -10.57
N LYS A 100 5.52 -15.40 -10.46
CA LYS A 100 4.82 -16.44 -11.25
C LYS A 100 3.39 -16.68 -10.74
N ILE A 101 2.59 -15.62 -10.62
CA ILE A 101 1.15 -15.70 -10.32
C ILE A 101 0.33 -15.64 -11.62
N SER A 102 -0.92 -16.12 -11.57
CA SER A 102 -1.80 -16.07 -12.74
C SER A 102 -2.03 -14.62 -13.21
N LYS A 103 -2.14 -14.43 -14.53
CA LYS A 103 -2.39 -13.13 -15.15
C LYS A 103 -3.66 -12.48 -14.59
N ALA A 104 -4.75 -13.25 -14.45
CA ALA A 104 -6.01 -12.78 -13.89
C ALA A 104 -5.86 -12.26 -12.44
N PHE A 105 -5.19 -13.03 -11.57
CA PHE A 105 -4.94 -12.60 -10.19
C PHE A 105 -4.09 -11.34 -10.13
N ARG A 106 -3.04 -11.26 -10.96
CA ARG A 106 -2.19 -10.08 -11.09
C ARG A 106 -2.96 -8.84 -11.51
N GLN A 107 -3.79 -8.97 -12.56
CA GLN A 107 -4.62 -7.88 -13.08
C GLN A 107 -5.62 -7.40 -12.05
N LYS A 108 -6.32 -8.31 -11.37
CA LYS A 108 -7.27 -7.97 -10.32
C LYS A 108 -6.60 -7.25 -9.15
N ALA A 109 -5.42 -7.72 -8.74
CA ALA A 109 -4.69 -7.11 -7.65
C ALA A 109 -4.13 -5.72 -8.00
N ALA A 110 -3.69 -5.53 -9.25
CA ALA A 110 -3.32 -4.21 -9.78
C ALA A 110 -4.54 -3.28 -9.85
N PHE A 111 -5.68 -3.77 -10.31
CA PHE A 111 -6.94 -3.03 -10.34
C PHE A 111 -7.32 -2.54 -8.93
N VAL A 112 -7.34 -3.43 -7.93
CA VAL A 112 -7.67 -3.08 -6.53
C VAL A 112 -6.68 -2.06 -5.96
N SER A 113 -5.39 -2.21 -6.27
CA SER A 113 -4.35 -1.29 -5.79
C SER A 113 -4.49 0.10 -6.43
N CYS A 114 -4.73 0.17 -7.73
CA CYS A 114 -5.00 1.42 -8.43
C CYS A 114 -6.32 2.06 -7.98
N GLY A 115 -7.39 1.27 -7.81
CA GLY A 115 -8.66 1.71 -7.28
C GLY A 115 -8.50 2.30 -5.88
N THR A 116 -7.72 1.65 -5.01
CA THR A 116 -7.39 2.17 -3.67
C THR A 116 -6.76 3.57 -3.74
N LEU A 117 -5.73 3.73 -4.58
CA LEU A 117 -5.05 5.03 -4.75
C LEU A 117 -5.97 6.09 -5.36
N GLN A 118 -6.83 5.72 -6.30
CA GLN A 118 -7.79 6.64 -6.93
C GLN A 118 -8.88 7.10 -5.97
N VAL A 119 -9.44 6.18 -5.18
CA VAL A 119 -10.47 6.49 -4.18
C VAL A 119 -9.90 7.44 -3.13
N LEU A 120 -8.69 7.18 -2.65
CA LEU A 120 -8.01 8.00 -1.64
C LEU A 120 -7.31 9.25 -2.23
N GLN A 121 -7.32 9.42 -3.56
CA GLN A 121 -6.60 10.50 -4.27
C GLN A 121 -5.10 10.57 -3.89
N CYS A 122 -4.47 9.41 -3.71
CA CYS A 122 -3.07 9.25 -3.34
C CYS A 122 -2.18 8.93 -4.54
N LYS A 123 -0.86 9.10 -4.39
CA LYS A 123 0.14 8.73 -5.41
C LYS A 123 1.28 7.95 -4.78
N CYS A 124 1.86 6.99 -5.49
CA CYS A 124 3.07 6.34 -4.99
C CYS A 124 4.30 7.22 -5.19
N GLU A 125 5.17 7.32 -4.18
CA GLU A 125 6.52 7.85 -4.34
C GLU A 125 7.27 6.97 -5.34
N ARG A 126 7.61 7.55 -6.50
CA ARG A 126 8.11 6.82 -7.67
C ARG A 126 9.50 6.23 -7.43
N PRO A 127 9.76 5.05 -8.00
CA PRO A 127 11.00 4.79 -8.71
C PRO A 127 10.70 4.56 -10.20
N LYS A 128 10.95 5.60 -11.02
CA LYS A 128 11.28 5.67 -12.46
C LYS A 128 10.70 4.73 -13.54
N LYS A 129 9.91 3.70 -13.27
CA LYS A 129 9.26 2.92 -14.33
C LYS A 129 7.84 2.58 -13.93
N GLU A 130 7.02 2.53 -14.96
CA GLU A 130 5.65 2.05 -14.96
C GLU A 130 4.59 3.12 -14.65
N LYS A 131 3.90 3.51 -15.72
CA LYS A 131 2.52 3.96 -15.63
C LYS A 131 1.74 2.75 -15.10
N VAL A 132 1.58 2.63 -13.77
CA VAL A 132 0.95 1.44 -13.18
C VAL A 132 -0.58 1.49 -13.23
N CYS A 133 -1.16 2.69 -13.29
CA CYS A 133 -2.61 2.88 -13.36
C CYS A 133 -3.13 3.62 -14.62
N PRO A 134 -2.66 3.35 -15.85
CA PRO A 134 -3.26 3.92 -17.04
C PRO A 134 -4.40 2.98 -17.47
N HIS A 135 -5.65 3.40 -17.27
CA HIS A 135 -6.89 2.79 -17.80
C HIS A 135 -6.91 1.25 -17.93
N VAL A 136 -7.76 0.63 -17.12
CA VAL A 136 -8.05 -0.81 -16.93
C VAL A 136 -8.28 -1.67 -18.20
N PHE A 137 -8.15 -1.17 -19.43
CA PHE A 137 -8.37 -1.95 -20.63
C PHE A 137 -7.16 -1.95 -21.58
N ARG A 138 -6.78 -3.17 -21.97
CA ARG A 138 -5.74 -3.61 -22.93
C ARG A 138 -4.33 -3.81 -22.37
N ILE A 139 -4.11 -5.02 -21.85
CA ILE A 139 -2.82 -5.70 -21.97
C ILE A 139 -3.05 -6.92 -22.87
N GLU A 140 -2.69 -6.75 -24.15
CA GLU A 140 -2.71 -7.80 -25.18
C GLU A 140 -1.75 -8.95 -24.82
N ASP A 141 -2.11 -10.11 -25.34
CA ASP A 141 -1.66 -11.42 -24.91
C ASP A 141 -0.29 -11.82 -25.42
N THR A 142 0.42 -12.56 -24.59
CA THR A 142 1.26 -13.66 -25.04
C THR A 142 1.01 -14.80 -24.06
N GLU A 143 0.07 -15.67 -24.45
CA GLU A 143 -0.16 -16.92 -23.75
C GLU A 143 1.10 -17.78 -23.85
N THR A 144 1.62 -18.17 -22.70
CA THR A 144 2.34 -19.44 -22.59
C THR A 144 1.77 -20.15 -21.38
N SER A 145 0.77 -20.98 -21.68
CA SER A 145 0.34 -22.07 -20.82
C SER A 145 1.54 -22.98 -20.63
N GLU A 146 2.05 -23.05 -19.40
CA GLU A 146 2.62 -24.28 -18.88
C GLU A 146 2.47 -24.25 -17.36
N GLN A 147 1.44 -24.95 -16.86
CA GLN A 147 1.29 -25.32 -15.46
C GLN A 147 2.44 -26.27 -15.08
N SER A 148 3.63 -25.71 -14.89
CA SER A 148 4.77 -26.43 -14.34
C SER A 148 4.49 -26.76 -12.87
N LYS A 149 4.81 -28.01 -12.51
CA LYS A 149 4.53 -28.65 -11.23
C LYS A 149 4.85 -27.75 -10.03
N LYS A 150 3.86 -27.63 -9.14
CA LYS A 150 3.76 -26.74 -7.96
C LYS A 150 4.98 -26.80 -7.03
N LYS A 151 5.99 -25.96 -7.28
CA LYS A 151 6.98 -25.58 -6.27
C LYS A 151 6.36 -24.50 -5.39
N CYS A 152 6.44 -24.72 -4.08
CA CYS A 152 5.88 -23.82 -3.08
C CYS A 152 6.53 -22.43 -3.17
N ASN A 153 5.74 -21.38 -3.42
CA ASN A 153 6.25 -20.01 -3.47
C ASN A 153 5.80 -19.24 -2.22
N GLN A 154 6.75 -18.98 -1.31
CA GLN A 154 6.54 -18.19 -0.09
C GLN A 154 5.94 -16.81 -0.40
N GLU A 155 6.38 -16.20 -1.50
CA GLU A 155 5.96 -14.86 -1.92
C GLU A 155 4.45 -14.82 -2.24
N VAL A 156 3.87 -15.93 -2.71
CA VAL A 156 2.41 -16.02 -2.91
C VAL A 156 1.68 -15.99 -1.56
N CYS A 157 2.22 -16.63 -0.52
CA CYS A 157 1.64 -16.55 0.82
C CYS A 157 1.72 -15.14 1.40
N GLU A 158 2.85 -14.44 1.23
CA GLU A 158 2.97 -13.04 1.67
C GLU A 158 1.95 -12.13 0.99
N LEU A 159 1.70 -12.37 -0.30
CA LEU A 159 0.69 -11.64 -1.05
C LEU A 159 -0.74 -11.90 -0.52
N LYS A 160 -1.06 -13.14 -0.15
CA LYS A 160 -2.37 -13.46 0.46
C LYS A 160 -2.58 -12.72 1.79
N GLU A 161 -1.55 -12.70 2.63
CA GLU A 161 -1.58 -11.97 3.90
C GLU A 161 -1.75 -10.46 3.64
N ASN A 162 -1.01 -9.91 2.68
CA ASN A 162 -1.11 -8.49 2.31
C ASN A 162 -2.50 -8.12 1.76
N ILE A 163 -3.13 -9.00 0.97
CA ILE A 163 -4.51 -8.81 0.48
C ILE A 163 -5.50 -8.83 1.65
N SER A 164 -5.33 -9.77 2.59
CA SER A 164 -6.17 -9.85 3.79
C SER A 164 -6.01 -8.60 4.67
N SER A 165 -4.79 -8.12 4.87
CA SER A 165 -4.48 -6.88 5.58
C SER A 165 -5.10 -5.66 4.90
N LEU A 166 -5.02 -5.56 3.56
CA LEU A 166 -5.63 -4.46 2.80
C LEU A 166 -7.14 -4.42 3.01
N ARG A 167 -7.83 -5.56 2.90
CA ARG A 167 -9.27 -5.67 3.15
C ARG A 167 -9.62 -5.23 4.57
N SER A 168 -8.89 -5.73 5.56
CA SER A 168 -9.11 -5.38 6.96
C SER A 168 -8.92 -3.88 7.21
N CYS A 169 -7.90 -3.27 6.61
CA CYS A 169 -7.62 -1.85 6.73
C CYS A 169 -8.73 -0.99 6.12
N TRP A 170 -9.22 -1.37 4.94
CA TRP A 170 -10.37 -0.71 4.32
C TRP A 170 -11.64 -0.80 5.18
N ASN A 171 -11.93 -1.96 5.77
CA ASN A 171 -13.07 -2.13 6.67
C ASN A 171 -12.94 -1.29 7.95
N LYS A 172 -11.73 -1.10 8.47
CA LYS A 172 -11.49 -0.20 9.61
C LYS A 172 -11.72 1.25 9.23
N PHE A 173 -11.13 1.67 8.11
CA PHE A 173 -11.27 3.03 7.62
C PHE A 173 -12.72 3.38 7.27
N GLU A 174 -13.46 2.46 6.65
CA GLU A 174 -14.90 2.60 6.36
C GLU A 174 -15.73 2.82 7.62
N LYS A 175 -15.44 2.10 8.72
CA LYS A 175 -16.09 2.33 10.02
C LYS A 175 -15.79 3.70 10.62
N LEU A 176 -14.59 4.24 10.39
CA LEU A 176 -14.21 5.57 10.88
C LEU A 176 -14.96 6.68 10.14
N ILE A 177 -15.05 6.59 8.81
CA ILE A 177 -15.72 7.60 7.99
C ILE A 177 -17.25 7.46 7.97
N SER A 178 -17.80 6.43 8.62
CA SER A 178 -19.25 6.20 8.77
C SER A 178 -19.81 6.71 10.10
N ARG A 179 -18.96 7.20 11.01
CA ARG A 179 -19.37 7.85 12.27
C ARG A 179 -19.62 9.34 12.04
#